data_AF-A0A9E3WVH4-F1
#
_entry.id   AF-A0A9E3WVH4-F1
#
_cell.length_a   1.000
_cell.length_b   1.000
_cell.length_c   1.000
_cell.angle_alpha   90.00
_cell.angle_beta   90.00
_cell.angle_gamma   90.00
#
_symmetry.space_group_name_H-M   'P 1'
#
loop_
_entity.id
_entity.type
_entity.pdbx_description
1 polymer ?
#
loop_
_entity_poly.entity_id
_entity_poly.type
_entity_poly.pdbx_seq_one_letter_code
_entity_poly.pdbx_strand_id
1 'polypeptide(L)'
;MPIPFTCPHCQTQTLVDDRFAGDTGPCVECGRTVTVPLATYQGAVTPDPKVAIDDDAGGMFASIGCGLVALIIFVIAFFMLLGSGFLFFLF
;
A
#
# COMPACT_ATOMS: atom_id res chain seq x y z
N MET A 1 -2.86 34.99 -16.84
CA MET A 1 -1.83 34.04 -17.30
C MET A 1 -2.32 32.66 -16.90
N PRO A 2 -2.12 31.59 -17.68
CA PRO A 2 -2.55 30.26 -17.26
C PRO A 2 -1.51 29.60 -16.35
N ILE A 3 -1.94 29.11 -15.18
CA ILE A 3 -1.12 28.33 -14.25
C ILE A 3 -1.27 26.83 -14.49
N PRO A 4 -0.17 26.06 -14.55
CA PRO A 4 -0.25 24.61 -14.61
C PRO A 4 -0.69 24.07 -13.24
N PHE A 5 -1.84 23.41 -13.22
CA PHE A 5 -2.41 22.78 -12.03
C PHE A 5 -2.54 21.26 -12.27
N THR A 6 -1.95 20.47 -11.37
CA THR A 6 -2.11 19.02 -11.37
C THR A 6 -3.20 18.62 -10.39
N CYS A 7 -4.27 17.99 -10.89
CA CYS A 7 -5.36 17.52 -10.05
C CYS A 7 -4.91 16.35 -9.15
N PRO A 8 -5.15 16.38 -7.82
CA PRO A 8 -4.73 15.30 -6.91
C PRO A 8 -5.53 14.00 -7.08
N HIS A 9 -6.66 14.06 -7.81
CA HIS A 9 -7.58 12.93 -7.97
C HIS A 9 -7.37 12.12 -9.24
N CYS A 10 -6.96 12.78 -10.32
CA CYS A 10 -6.73 12.14 -11.62
C CYS A 10 -5.30 12.29 -12.12
N GLN A 11 -4.46 13.05 -11.40
CA GLN A 11 -3.07 13.35 -11.76
C GLN A 11 -2.93 14.02 -13.14
N THR A 12 -4.04 14.52 -13.70
CA THR A 12 -4.03 15.29 -14.94
C THR A 12 -3.49 16.70 -14.67
N GLN A 13 -2.51 17.10 -15.47
CA GLN A 13 -2.05 18.48 -15.52
C GLN A 13 -2.95 19.27 -16.47
N THR A 14 -3.51 20.36 -15.96
CA THR A 14 -4.43 21.25 -16.68
C THR A 14 -3.97 22.69 -16.55
N LEU A 15 -4.25 23.51 -17.55
CA LEU A 15 -3.92 24.94 -17.55
C LEU A 15 -5.15 25.69 -17.05
N VAL A 16 -5.07 26.21 -15.82
CA VAL A 16 -6.17 26.95 -15.19
C VAL A 16 -5.83 28.43 -15.22
N ASP A 17 -6.81 29.28 -15.49
CA ASP A 17 -6.61 30.72 -15.56
C ASP A 17 -6.39 31.29 -14.14
N ASP A 18 -5.48 32.26 -13.97
CA ASP A 18 -5.12 32.84 -12.66
C ASP A 18 -6.33 33.31 -11.83
N ARG A 19 -7.42 33.70 -12.50
CA ARG A 19 -8.65 34.17 -11.86
C ARG A 19 -9.33 33.13 -10.96
N PHE A 20 -9.04 31.86 -11.19
CA PHE A 20 -9.56 30.74 -10.39
C PHE A 20 -8.53 30.26 -9.36
N ALA A 21 -7.35 30.90 -9.28
CA ALA A 21 -6.33 30.54 -8.31
C ALA A 21 -6.81 30.93 -6.90
N GLY A 22 -6.90 29.94 -6.00
CA GLY A 22 -7.48 30.10 -4.67
C GLY A 22 -8.96 29.74 -4.57
N ASP A 23 -9.63 29.54 -5.70
CA ASP A 23 -11.02 29.08 -5.73
C ASP A 23 -11.12 27.55 -5.69
N THR A 24 -12.25 27.08 -5.17
CA THR A 24 -12.63 25.66 -5.18
C THR A 24 -13.66 25.42 -6.27
N GLY A 25 -13.38 24.46 -7.17
CA GLY A 25 -14.25 24.14 -8.30
C GLY A 25 -14.10 22.71 -8.78
N PRO A 26 -14.99 22.21 -9.65
CA PRO A 26 -14.86 20.89 -10.24
C PRO A 26 -13.69 20.87 -11.24
N CYS A 27 -12.88 19.81 -11.18
CA CYS A 27 -11.83 19.55 -12.16
C CYS A 27 -12.46 19.31 -13.55
N VAL A 28 -11.91 19.94 -14.58
CA VAL A 28 -12.40 19.80 -15.97
C VAL A 28 -12.27 18.39 -16.52
N GLU A 29 -11.31 17.60 -16.02
CA GLU A 29 -11.04 16.26 -16.51
C GLU A 29 -11.86 15.18 -15.80
N CYS A 30 -11.96 15.27 -14.47
CA CYS A 30 -12.59 14.22 -13.65
C CYS A 30 -13.88 14.65 -12.94
N GLY A 31 -14.24 15.93 -13.00
CA GLY A 31 -15.44 16.48 -12.36
C GLY A 31 -15.39 16.57 -10.84
N ARG A 32 -14.32 16.10 -10.18
CA ARG A 32 -14.20 16.14 -8.72
C ARG A 32 -13.86 17.55 -8.23
N THR A 33 -14.43 17.93 -7.10
CA THR A 33 -14.15 19.20 -6.45
C THR A 33 -12.69 19.27 -6.01
N VAL A 34 -11.96 20.25 -6.53
CA VAL A 34 -10.55 20.52 -6.23
C VAL A 34 -10.38 21.99 -5.87
N THR A 35 -9.43 22.27 -5.00
CA THR A 35 -9.01 23.64 -4.70
C THR A 35 -7.79 23.96 -5.55
N VAL A 36 -7.89 25.01 -6.36
CA VAL A 36 -6.76 25.48 -7.16
C VAL A 36 -5.84 26.26 -6.22
N PRO A 37 -4.55 25.88 -6.09
CA PRO A 37 -3.64 26.63 -5.25
C PRO A 37 -3.42 28.03 -5.83
N LEU A 38 -3.43 29.06 -4.98
CA LEU A 38 -2.84 30.35 -5.36
C LEU A 38 -1.38 30.08 -5.74
N ALA A 39 -0.89 30.76 -6.77
CA ALA A 39 0.44 30.55 -7.35
C ALA A 39 1.61 30.94 -6.41
N THR A 40 1.55 30.60 -5.12
CA THR A 40 2.73 30.40 -4.28
C THR A 40 3.23 28.97 -4.52
N TYR A 41 3.90 28.76 -5.67
CA TYR A 41 4.85 27.67 -5.92
C TYR A 41 4.75 26.45 -4.98
N GLN A 42 3.77 25.58 -5.19
CA GLN A 42 3.82 24.21 -4.65
C GLN A 42 4.31 23.29 -5.76
N GLY A 43 5.61 23.35 -6.04
CA GLY A 43 6.16 22.59 -7.15
C GLY A 43 7.66 22.58 -7.33
N ALA A 44 8.45 23.08 -6.37
CA ALA A 44 9.81 22.61 -6.23
C ALA A 44 9.78 21.36 -5.34
N VAL A 45 9.13 20.29 -5.80
CA VAL A 45 9.47 18.95 -5.34
C VAL A 45 10.79 18.65 -6.02
N THR A 46 11.89 19.15 -5.46
CA THR A 46 13.17 18.47 -5.67
C THR A 46 12.92 17.04 -5.22
N PRO A 47 13.09 16.02 -6.08
CA PRO A 47 12.99 14.65 -5.63
C PRO A 47 13.94 14.52 -4.44
N ASP A 48 13.35 14.32 -3.27
CA ASP A 48 14.05 14.00 -2.05
C ASP A 48 15.04 12.89 -2.42
N PRO A 49 16.35 13.08 -2.19
CA PRO A 49 17.34 12.09 -2.58
C PRO A 49 17.10 10.88 -1.70
N LYS A 50 16.23 9.97 -2.18
CA LYS A 50 15.97 8.60 -1.73
C LYS A 50 17.00 8.20 -0.69
N VAL A 51 16.69 8.49 0.58
CA VAL A 51 17.48 8.02 1.69
C VAL A 51 17.47 6.51 1.55
N ALA A 52 18.61 5.93 1.19
CA ALA A 52 18.79 4.51 1.19
C ALA A 52 18.67 4.09 2.65
N ILE A 53 17.49 3.63 3.03
CA ILE A 53 17.30 2.89 4.26
C ILE A 53 17.81 1.48 3.92
N ASP A 54 19.02 1.19 4.36
CA ASP A 54 19.57 -0.14 4.44
C ASP A 54 18.77 -0.94 5.49
N ASP A 55 17.75 -1.66 4.99
CA ASP A 55 16.92 -2.58 5.79
C ASP A 55 17.68 -3.87 6.14
N ASP A 56 18.79 -3.76 6.87
CA ASP A 56 19.53 -4.90 7.44
C ASP A 56 19.02 -5.23 8.86
N ALA A 57 17.70 -5.39 9.04
CA ALA A 57 17.12 -5.70 10.37
C ALA A 57 15.77 -6.43 10.31
N GLY A 58 15.63 -7.48 9.50
CA GLY A 58 14.38 -8.25 9.38
C GLY A 58 14.48 -9.77 9.57
N GLY A 59 15.67 -10.32 9.81
CA GLY A 59 15.95 -11.76 9.75
C GLY A 59 15.51 -12.63 10.93
N MET A 60 14.64 -12.16 11.84
CA MET A 60 14.27 -12.93 13.05
C MET A 60 12.80 -13.37 13.14
N PHE A 61 11.97 -13.11 12.12
CA PHE A 61 10.59 -13.62 12.09
C PHE A 61 10.41 -14.94 11.32
N ALA A 62 11.44 -15.40 10.61
CA ALA A 62 11.41 -16.66 9.85
C ALA A 62 11.43 -17.93 10.73
N SER A 63 11.69 -17.82 12.04
CA SER A 63 11.81 -18.97 12.94
C SER A 63 10.54 -19.31 13.74
N ILE A 64 9.70 -18.32 14.08
CA ILE A 64 8.54 -18.56 14.94
C ILE A 64 7.37 -19.21 14.16
N GLY A 65 7.22 -18.88 12.87
CA GLY A 65 6.19 -19.50 12.02
C GLY A 65 6.43 -20.99 11.72
N CYS A 66 7.69 -21.38 11.51
CA CYS A 66 8.02 -22.74 11.09
C CYS A 66 7.83 -23.77 12.22
N GLY A 67 8.13 -23.39 13.47
CA GLY A 67 7.98 -24.28 14.63
C GLY A 67 6.52 -24.67 14.93
N LEU A 68 5.60 -23.70 14.86
CA LEU A 68 4.19 -23.93 15.15
C LEU A 68 3.50 -24.74 14.03
N VAL A 69 3.85 -24.48 12.77
CA VAL A 69 3.37 -25.26 11.62
C VAL A 69 3.90 -26.70 11.67
N ALA A 70 5.19 -26.90 11.97
CA ALA A 70 5.76 -28.23 12.11
C ALA A 70 5.12 -29.03 13.26
N LEU A 71 4.84 -28.39 14.40
CA LEU A 71 4.15 -29.01 15.54
C LEU A 71 2.73 -29.46 15.14
N ILE A 72 1.95 -28.59 14.50
CA ILE A 72 0.59 -28.91 14.06
C ILE A 72 0.58 -30.10 13.10
N ILE A 73 1.48 -30.11 12.10
CA ILE A 73 1.59 -31.22 11.14
C ILE A 73 1.92 -32.53 11.86
N PHE A 74 2.85 -32.50 12.82
CA PHE A 74 3.25 -33.68 13.58
C PHE A 74 2.10 -34.24 14.42
N VAL A 75 1.33 -33.38 15.09
CA VAL A 75 0.17 -33.79 15.89
C VAL A 75 -0.92 -34.40 15.00
N ILE A 76 -1.23 -33.80 13.85
CA ILE A 76 -2.21 -34.32 12.91
C ILE A 76 -1.78 -35.69 12.36
N ALA A 77 -0.52 -35.83 11.95
CA ALA A 77 0.02 -37.08 11.43
C ALA A 77 -0.03 -38.20 12.48
N PHE A 78 0.35 -37.90 13.72
CA PHE A 78 0.30 -38.85 14.83
C PHE A 78 -1.13 -39.30 15.15
N PHE A 79 -2.08 -38.36 15.17
CA PHE A 79 -3.49 -38.67 15.39
C PHE A 79 -4.10 -39.48 14.24
N MET A 80 -3.72 -39.19 12.98
CA MET A 80 -4.13 -40.00 11.84
C MET A 80 -3.53 -41.41 11.86
N LEU A 81 -2.26 -41.58 12.27
CA LEU A 81 -1.63 -42.89 12.39
C LEU A 81 -2.23 -43.73 13.53
N LEU A 82 -2.46 -43.12 14.69
CA LEU A 82 -3.14 -43.77 15.81
C LEU A 82 -4.61 -44.07 15.49
N GLY A 83 -5.31 -43.12 14.86
CA GLY A 83 -6.72 -43.25 14.50
C GLY A 83 -6.96 -44.30 13.41
N SER A 84 -6.11 -44.34 12.38
CA SER A 84 -6.17 -45.39 11.35
C SER A 84 -5.76 -46.77 11.91
N GLY A 85 -4.79 -46.82 12.83
CA GLY A 85 -4.46 -48.05 13.56
C GLY A 85 -5.61 -48.55 14.46
N PHE A 86 -6.33 -47.63 15.12
CA PHE A 86 -7.46 -47.97 15.98
C PHE A 86 -8.70 -48.40 15.19
N LEU A 87 -8.96 -47.79 14.02
CA LEU A 87 -10.04 -48.21 13.13
C LEU A 87 -9.78 -49.57 12.48
N PHE A 88 -8.51 -49.90 12.19
CA PHE A 88 -8.12 -51.19 11.61
C PHE A 88 -8.17 -52.35 12.62
N PHE A 89 -8.12 -52.09 13.92
CA PHE A 89 -8.20 -53.11 14.97
C PHE A 89 -9.65 -53.42 15.40
N LEU A 90 -10.62 -52.60 15.00
CA LEU A 90 -12.04 -52.72 15.36
C LEU A 90 -12.90 -53.38 14.25
N PHE A 91 -12.29 -53.72 13.11
CA PHE A 91 -12.90 -54.41 11.97
C PHE A 91 -12.21 -55.75 11.73
#